data_AF-A0A2T1KHU0-F1
#
_entry.id   AF-A0A2T1KHU0-F1
#
_cell.length_a   1.000
_cell.length_b   1.000
_cell.length_c   1.000
_cell.angle_alpha   90.00
_cell.angle_beta   90.00
_cell.angle_gamma   90.00
#
_symmetry.space_group_name_H-M   'P 1'
#
loop_
_entity.id
_entity.type
_entity.pdbx_description
1 polymer ?
#
loop_
_entity_poly.entity_id
_entity_poly.type
_entity_poly.pdbx_seq_one_letter_code
_entity_poly.pdbx_strand_id
1 'polypeptide(L)' 'MSTLLTILLVLFLALVILIPLIEKFSAKGEPQDYSRLSRWIIPLMALLIVLQMIRHFFF' A
#
# COMPACT_ATOMS: atom_id res chain seq x y z
N MET A 1 -30.76 -4.96 3.24
CA MET A 1 -30.33 -4.79 4.64
C MET A 1 -29.42 -5.91 5.13
N SER A 2 -29.75 -7.18 4.84
CA SER A 2 -28.91 -8.35 5.17
C SER A 2 -27.47 -8.24 4.62
N THR A 3 -27.30 -7.95 3.33
CA THR A 3 -25.99 -7.87 2.69
C THR A 3 -25.08 -6.81 3.31
N LEU A 4 -25.64 -5.66 3.69
CA LEU A 4 -24.90 -4.55 4.28
C LEU A 4 -24.38 -4.93 5.68
N LEU A 5 -25.23 -5.59 6.48
CA LEU A 5 -24.83 -6.11 7.80
C LEU A 5 -23.78 -7.22 7.69
N THR A 6 -23.88 -8.09 6.68
CA THR A 6 -22.85 -9.12 6.43
C THR A 6 -21.51 -8.50 6.05
N ILE A 7 -21.49 -7.52 5.14
CA ILE A 7 -20.25 -6.83 4.76
C ILE A 7 -19.64 -6.12 5.96
N LEU A 8 -20.45 -5.43 6.77
CA LEU A 8 -19.99 -4.75 7.97
C LEU A 8 -19.36 -5.73 8.99
N LEU A 9 -20.01 -6.88 9.22
CA LEU A 9 -19.53 -7.91 10.12
C LEU A 9 -18.21 -8.53 9.63
N VAL A 10 -18.10 -8.82 8.34
CA VAL A 10 -16.87 -9.34 7.72
C VAL A 10 -15.75 -8.32 7.82
N LEU A 11 -16.01 -7.04 7.53
CA LEU A 11 -15.03 -5.96 7.66
C LEU A 11 -14.56 -5.81 9.12
N PHE A 12 -15.49 -5.88 10.07
CA PHE A 12 -15.16 -5.79 11.49
C PHE A 12 -14.25 -6.95 11.93
N LEU A 13 -14.60 -8.18 11.57
CA LEU A 13 -13.76 -9.35 11.86
C LEU A 13 -12.40 -9.28 11.15
N ALA A 14 -12.38 -8.80 9.90
CA ALA A 14 -11.14 -8.61 9.16
C ALA A 14 -10.21 -7.64 9.90
N LEU A 15 -10.71 -6.51 10.40
CA LEU A 15 -9.91 -5.57 11.20
C LEU A 15 -9.42 -6.19 12.50
N VAL A 16 -10.29 -6.90 13.23
CA VAL A 16 -9.94 -7.56 14.49
C VAL A 16 -8.84 -8.62 14.31
N ILE A 17 -8.83 -9.34 13.20
CA ILE A 17 -7.78 -10.33 12.89
C ILE A 17 -6.52 -9.66 12.34
N LEU A 18 -6.68 -8.65 11.48
CA LEU A 18 -5.58 -8.02 10.76
C LEU A 18 -4.70 -7.17 11.70
N ILE A 19 -5.27 -6.50 12.70
CA ILE A 19 -4.52 -5.70 13.68
C ILE A 19 -3.46 -6.53 14.43
N PRO A 20 -3.81 -7.63 15.14
CA PRO A 20 -2.82 -8.43 15.86
C PRO A 20 -1.88 -9.15 14.88
N LEU A 21 -2.33 -9.48 13.67
CA LEU A 21 -1.48 -10.03 12.63
C LEU A 21 -0.40 -9.02 12.22
N ILE A 22 -0.79 -7.80 11.86
CA ILE A 22 0.14 -6.72 11.54
C ILE A 22 1.04 -6.45 12.74
N GLU A 23 0.54 -6.38 13.96
CA GLU A 23 1.40 -6.14 15.13
C GLU A 23 2.40 -7.29 15.38
N LYS A 24 2.00 -8.54 15.14
CA LYS A 24 2.85 -9.73 15.34
C LYS A 24 3.90 -9.89 14.23
N PHE A 25 3.54 -9.51 13.00
CA PHE A 25 4.39 -9.67 11.81
C PHE A 25 5.11 -8.38 11.40
N SER A 26 4.68 -7.22 11.90
CA SER A 26 5.42 -5.97 11.78
C SER A 26 6.63 -6.07 12.69
N ALA A 27 7.80 -5.99 12.09
CA ALA A 27 9.07 -5.95 12.80
C ALA A 27 9.05 -4.75 13.77
N LYS A 28 8.67 -4.99 15.03
CA LYS A 28 8.68 -4.00 16.10
C LYS A 28 10.13 -3.62 16.37
N GLY A 29 10.61 -2.56 15.71
CA GLY A 29 11.80 -1.83 16.15
C GLY A 29 13.08 -2.02 15.36
N GLU A 30 13.09 -2.60 14.15
CA GLU A 30 14.20 -2.31 13.24
C GLU A 30 13.97 -0.93 12.60
N PRO A 31 14.97 -0.02 12.61
CA PRO A 31 14.94 1.12 11.72
C PRO A 31 14.93 0.55 10.31
N GLN A 32 13.74 0.42 9.72
CA GLN A 32 13.59 -0.02 8.35
C GLN A 32 14.45 0.93 7.52
N ASP A 33 15.51 0.39 6.93
CA ASP A 33 16.48 1.17 6.17
C ASP A 33 15.85 1.55 4.82
N TYR A 34 14.96 2.54 4.89
CA TYR A 34 14.27 3.12 3.74
C TYR A 34 15.24 3.88 2.83
N SER A 35 16.53 4.01 3.20
CA SER A 35 17.55 4.63 2.35
C SER A 35 17.69 3.93 1.00
N ARG A 36 17.53 2.60 0.97
CA ARG A 36 17.54 1.84 -0.28
C ARG A 36 16.28 2.09 -1.11
N LEU A 37 15.13 2.23 -0.46
CA LEU A 37 13.86 2.48 -1.14
C LEU A 37 13.79 3.91 -1.68
N SER A 38 14.28 4.89 -0.92
CA SER A 38 14.31 6.30 -1.31
C SER A 38 15.18 6.55 -2.54
N ARG A 39 16.26 5.77 -2.71
CA ARG A 39 17.13 5.82 -3.89
C ARG A 39 16.40 5.45 -5.19
N TRP A 40 15.38 4.59 -5.11
CA TRP A 40 14.58 4.20 -6.27
C TRP A 40 13.42 5.15 -6.57
N ILE A 41 13.05 6.05 -5.63
CA ILE A 41 11.98 7.03 -5.85
C ILE A 41 12.32 7.94 -7.03
N ILE A 42 13.55 8.47 -7.09
CA ILE A 42 13.99 9.37 -8.16
C ILE A 42 13.88 8.73 -9.56
N PRO A 43 14.50 7.55 -9.84
CA PRO A 43 14.40 6.94 -11.16
C PRO A 43 12.97 6.51 -11.50
N LEU A 44 12.20 6.01 -10.54
CA LEU A 44 10.81 5.63 -10.78
C LEU A 44 9.93 6.85 -11.09
N MET A 45 10.13 7.98 -10.41
CA MET A 45 9.44 9.23 -10.75
C MET A 45 9.80 9.72 -12.17
N ALA A 46 11.08 9.69 -12.54
CA ALA A 46 11.50 10.05 -13.89
C ALA A 46 10.83 9.16 -14.94
N LEU A 47 10.77 7.84 -14.70
CA LEU A 47 10.07 6.89 -15.56
C LEU A 47 8.58 7.23 -15.68
N LEU A 48 7.91 7.52 -14.56
CA LEU A 48 6.49 7.91 -14.56
C LEU A 48 6.23 9.19 -15.35
N ILE A 49 7.11 10.19 -15.23
CA ILE A 49 7.01 11.43 -16.01
C ILE A 49 7.12 11.14 -17.50
N VAL A 50 8.08 10.30 -17.92
CA VAL A 50 8.24 9.90 -19.32
C VAL A 50 7.01 9.13 -19.81
N LEU A 51 6.52 8.16 -19.05
CA LEU A 51 5.31 7.40 -19.36
C LEU A 51 4.08 8.31 -19.50
N GLN A 52 3.94 9.28 -18.61
CA GLN A 52 2.84 10.24 -18.65
C GLN A 52 2.93 11.16 -19.87
N MET A 53 4.14 11.56 -20.25
CA MET A 53 4.39 12.36 -21.44
C MET A 53 4.06 11.56 -22.71
N ILE A 54 4.47 10.29 -22.77
CA ILE A 54 4.07 9.38 -23.87
C ILE A 54 2.54 9.26 -23.91
N ARG A 55 1.90 9.03 -22.76
CA ARG A 55 0.44 8.96 -22.68
C ARG A 55 -0.24 10.23 -23.17
N HIS A 56 0.29 11.41 -22.83
CA HIS A 56 -0.35 12.69 -23.20
C HIS A 56 -0.17 13.05 -24.68
N PHE A 57 0.96 12.70 -25.29
CA PHE A 57 1.25 13.04 -26.69
C PHE A 57 0.84 11.95 -27.70
N PHE A 58 0.74 10.68 -27.28
CA PHE A 58 0.46 9.55 -28.17
C PHE A 58 -0.89 8.86 -27.92
N PHE A 59 -1.62 9.20 -26.85
CA PHE A 59 -2.94 8.64 -26.50
C PHE A 59 -3.94 9.75 -26.17
#